data_AF-A0A9E3DZ04-F1
#
_entry.id   AF-A0A9E3DZ04-F1
#
_cell.length_a   1.000
_cell.length_b   1.000
_cell.length_c   1.000
_cell.angle_alpha   90.00
_cell.angle_beta   90.00
_cell.angle_gamma   90.00
#
_symmetry.space_group_name_H-M   'P 1'
#
loop_
_entity.id
_entity.type
_entity.pdbx_description
1 polymer ?
#
loop_
_entity_poly.entity_id
_entity_poly.type
_entity_poly.pdbx_seq_one_letter_code
_entity_poly.pdbx_strand_id
1 'polypeptide(L)'
;MTGDPEHVPPLARVVMPDVEQHGYRAYPLVDHVADKVCAIFERHGAAGTPSTRYRDLVDLVAIVLAAPVEARPQMTALRSEAQRRGLQLPRRFAVPDRGLWQPGYAAEAGRSLLQMARTLDEATAAVTPFLDPLLDGTAGGSWDPVNARWIS
;
A
#
# COMPACT_ATOMS: atom_id res chain seq x y z
N MET A 1 -3.01 -15.75 -4.66
CA MET A 1 -3.91 -15.47 -3.53
C MET A 1 -3.27 -16.13 -2.33
N THR A 2 -2.73 -15.33 -1.42
CA THR A 2 -1.81 -15.80 -0.36
C THR A 2 -2.32 -15.53 1.05
N GLY A 3 -3.36 -14.70 1.20
CA GLY A 3 -4.07 -14.50 2.47
C GLY A 3 -5.51 -15.01 2.44
N ASP A 4 -6.04 -15.38 3.61
CA ASP A 4 -7.47 -15.61 3.78
C ASP A 4 -8.24 -14.28 3.67
N PRO A 5 -9.42 -14.25 3.01
CA PRO A 5 -10.22 -13.03 2.88
C PRO A 5 -10.52 -12.38 4.22
N GLU A 6 -10.28 -11.08 4.32
CA GLU A 6 -10.53 -10.33 5.55
C GLU A 6 -12.02 -9.98 5.65
N HIS A 7 -12.61 -10.22 6.83
CA HIS A 7 -14.02 -9.95 7.08
C HIS A 7 -14.19 -8.49 7.53
N VAL A 8 -14.61 -7.62 6.61
CA VAL A 8 -14.74 -6.19 6.89
C VAL A 8 -16.20 -5.87 7.27
N PRO A 9 -16.47 -5.16 8.39
CA PRO A 9 -17.81 -4.71 8.71
C PRO A 9 -18.31 -3.71 7.66
N PRO A 10 -19.64 -3.54 7.49
CA PRO A 10 -20.19 -2.64 6.48
C PRO A 10 -19.67 -1.21 6.63
N LEU A 11 -19.10 -0.66 5.54
CA LEU A 11 -18.53 0.70 5.49
C LEU A 11 -19.57 1.81 5.70
N ALA A 12 -20.85 1.50 5.54
CA ALA A 12 -21.97 2.34 5.97
C ALA A 12 -23.14 1.43 6.32
N ARG A 13 -23.67 1.52 7.55
CA ARG A 13 -25.00 1.00 7.83
C ARG A 13 -26.03 1.93 7.18
N VAL A 14 -26.29 1.71 5.90
CA VAL A 14 -27.56 2.17 5.34
C VAL A 14 -28.61 1.23 5.91
N VAL A 15 -29.40 1.71 6.87
CA VAL A 15 -30.53 0.94 7.42
C VAL A 15 -31.60 0.90 6.33
N MET A 16 -31.55 -0.12 5.48
CA MET A 16 -32.64 -0.50 4.60
C MET A 16 -33.44 -1.60 5.30
N PRO A 17 -34.74 -1.42 5.60
CA PRO A 17 -35.49 -2.32 6.48
C PRO A 17 -35.63 -3.79 6.04
N ASP A 18 -35.17 -4.19 4.85
CA ASP A 18 -35.37 -5.55 4.31
C ASP A 18 -34.12 -6.15 3.63
N VAL A 19 -32.92 -5.63 3.91
CA VAL A 19 -31.67 -6.14 3.31
C VAL A 19 -30.74 -6.71 4.37
N GLU A 20 -30.58 -8.04 4.40
CA GLU A 20 -29.53 -8.70 5.18
C GLU A 20 -28.15 -8.27 4.65
N GLN A 21 -27.45 -7.46 5.44
CA GLN A 21 -26.08 -7.03 5.14
C GLN A 21 -25.12 -8.20 5.42
N HIS A 22 -24.79 -8.95 4.38
CA HIS A 22 -23.74 -9.95 4.42
C HIS A 22 -22.38 -9.24 4.52
N GLY A 23 -21.50 -9.72 5.40
CA GLY A 23 -20.14 -9.17 5.52
C GLY A 23 -19.37 -9.22 4.20
N TYR A 24 -18.51 -8.24 3.96
CA TYR A 24 -17.70 -8.19 2.75
C TYR A 24 -16.51 -9.16 2.90
N ARG A 25 -16.30 -10.02 1.89
CA ARG A 25 -14.99 -10.67 1.69
C ARG A 25 -14.09 -9.64 1.01
N ALA A 26 -13.36 -8.88 1.80
CA ALA A 26 -12.35 -7.99 1.25
C ALA A 26 -11.15 -8.81 0.80
N TYR A 27 -10.54 -8.40 -0.30
CA TYR A 27 -9.23 -8.90 -0.69
C TYR A 27 -8.27 -8.61 0.48
N PRO A 28 -7.47 -9.59 0.93
CA PRO A 28 -6.67 -9.41 2.14
C PRO A 28 -5.82 -8.15 2.02
N LEU A 29 -5.83 -7.30 3.06
CA LEU A 29 -5.08 -6.04 3.05
C LEU A 29 -3.62 -6.25 2.62
N VAL A 30 -3.04 -7.38 3.01
CA VAL A 30 -1.67 -7.76 2.66
C VAL A 30 -1.45 -7.92 1.16
N ASP A 31 -2.41 -8.49 0.44
CA ASP A 31 -2.33 -8.67 -1.01
C ASP A 31 -2.57 -7.30 -1.70
N HIS A 32 -3.41 -6.42 -1.14
CA HIS A 32 -3.60 -5.06 -1.66
C HIS A 32 -2.34 -4.20 -1.55
N VAL A 33 -1.68 -4.22 -0.38
CA VAL A 33 -0.41 -3.51 -0.18
C VAL A 33 0.64 -4.06 -1.14
N ALA A 34 0.73 -5.40 -1.28
CA ALA A 34 1.70 -6.01 -2.17
C ALA A 34 1.48 -5.61 -3.64
N ASP A 35 0.23 -5.65 -4.12
CA ASP A 35 -0.16 -5.23 -5.46
C ASP A 35 0.26 -3.78 -5.74
N LYS A 36 -0.06 -2.86 -4.82
CA LYS A 36 0.28 -1.43 -4.92
C LYS A 36 1.78 -1.20 -4.96
N VAL A 37 2.53 -1.80 -4.03
CA VAL A 37 3.99 -1.65 -3.99
C VAL A 37 4.62 -2.17 -5.29
N CYS A 38 4.21 -3.35 -5.77
CA CYS A 38 4.75 -3.90 -7.00
C CYS A 38 4.37 -3.07 -8.23
N ALA A 39 3.15 -2.53 -8.29
CA ALA A 39 2.71 -1.66 -9.38
C ALA A 39 3.50 -0.34 -9.45
N ILE A 40 3.99 0.18 -8.31
CA ILE A 40 4.86 1.37 -8.28
C ILE A 40 6.24 1.06 -8.87
N PHE A 41 6.80 -0.13 -8.61
CA PHE A 41 8.13 -0.52 -9.10
C PHE A 41 8.13 -1.07 -10.53
N GLU A 42 6.98 -1.48 -11.04
CA GLU A 42 6.84 -2.05 -12.37
C GLU A 42 7.24 -1.05 -13.47
N ARG A 43 7.94 -1.55 -14.49
CA ARG A 43 8.31 -0.78 -15.69
C ARG A 43 7.59 -1.35 -16.89
N HIS A 44 7.14 -0.48 -17.79
CA HIS A 44 6.27 -0.87 -18.89
C HIS A 44 6.94 -0.70 -20.26
N GLY A 45 6.66 -1.66 -21.15
CA GLY A 45 7.14 -1.65 -22.54
C GLY A 45 8.63 -1.91 -22.69
N ALA A 46 9.08 -2.02 -23.95
CA ALA A 46 10.48 -2.29 -24.28
C ALA A 46 11.45 -1.18 -23.83
N ALA A 47 10.95 0.05 -23.68
CA ALA A 47 11.72 1.20 -23.20
C ALA A 47 11.86 1.27 -21.67
N GLY A 48 11.19 0.39 -20.91
CA GLY A 48 11.28 0.38 -19.45
C GLY A 48 10.68 1.62 -18.78
N THR A 49 9.60 2.15 -19.35
CA THR A 49 8.96 3.39 -18.90
C THR A 49 8.59 3.30 -17.42
N PRO A 50 8.94 4.30 -16.59
CA PRO A 50 8.55 4.34 -15.18
C PRO A 50 7.04 4.25 -14.97
N SER A 51 6.62 3.57 -13.90
CA SER A 51 5.23 3.54 -13.46
C SER A 51 4.70 4.95 -13.17
N THR A 52 3.42 5.16 -13.46
CA THR A 52 2.66 6.40 -13.16
C THR A 52 1.53 6.13 -12.16
N ARG A 53 1.69 5.09 -11.33
CA ARG A 53 0.74 4.67 -10.29
C ARG A 53 0.75 5.62 -9.08
N TYR A 54 0.58 6.92 -9.30
CA TYR A 54 0.61 7.94 -8.25
C TYR A 54 -0.47 7.70 -7.18
N ARG A 55 -1.66 7.28 -7.63
CA ARG A 55 -2.80 6.91 -6.77
C ARG A 55 -2.45 5.78 -5.81
N ASP A 56 -1.61 4.82 -6.23
CA ASP A 56 -1.23 3.72 -5.37
C ASP A 56 -0.37 4.20 -4.18
N LEU A 57 0.43 5.26 -4.33
CA LEU A 57 1.12 5.88 -3.20
C LEU A 57 0.15 6.62 -2.25
N VAL A 58 -0.88 7.29 -2.78
CA VAL A 58 -1.95 7.90 -1.97
C VAL A 58 -2.67 6.84 -1.13
N ASP A 59 -3.00 5.71 -1.75
CA ASP A 59 -3.66 4.61 -1.05
C ASP A 59 -2.74 3.94 -0.02
N LEU A 60 -1.44 3.77 -0.32
CA LEU A 60 -0.47 3.28 0.65
C LEU A 60 -0.34 4.20 1.86
N VAL A 61 -0.30 5.52 1.66
CA VAL A 61 -0.32 6.49 2.76
C VAL A 61 -1.57 6.30 3.62
N ALA A 62 -2.76 6.16 3.00
CA ALA A 62 -3.99 5.94 3.75
C ALA A 62 -3.95 4.64 4.57
N ILE A 63 -3.43 3.55 4.00
CA ILE A 63 -3.30 2.26 4.68
C ILE A 63 -2.33 2.37 5.86
N VAL A 64 -1.14 2.92 5.65
CA VAL A 64 -0.08 3.02 6.67
C VAL A 64 -0.54 3.84 7.88
N LEU A 65 -1.38 4.85 7.66
CA LEU A 65 -1.89 5.72 8.72
C LEU A 65 -3.10 5.14 9.47
N ALA A 66 -3.75 4.10 8.97
CA ALA A 66 -5.05 3.66 9.48
C ALA A 66 -5.12 2.19 9.90
N ALA A 67 -4.33 1.32 9.28
CA ALA A 67 -4.52 -0.12 9.41
C ALA A 67 -3.32 -0.79 10.11
N PRO A 68 -3.56 -1.64 11.12
CA PRO A 68 -2.55 -2.57 11.61
C PRO A 68 -2.26 -3.63 10.54
N VAL A 69 -1.01 -4.05 10.43
CA VAL A 69 -0.56 -5.04 9.45
C VAL A 69 0.44 -5.98 10.11
N GLU A 70 0.25 -7.28 9.95
CA GLU A 70 1.22 -8.28 10.43
C GLU A 70 2.40 -8.43 9.47
N ALA A 71 3.63 -8.34 9.99
CA ALA A 71 4.84 -8.30 9.17
C ALA A 71 5.04 -9.58 8.34
N ARG A 72 4.87 -10.77 8.95
CA ARG A 72 5.14 -12.05 8.28
C ARG A 72 4.22 -12.32 7.09
N PRO A 73 2.88 -12.20 7.22
CA PRO A 73 1.98 -12.32 6.08
C PRO A 73 2.28 -11.27 5.00
N GLN A 74 2.51 -10.01 5.39
CA GLN A 74 2.79 -8.93 4.44
C GLN A 74 4.06 -9.15 3.62
N MET A 75 5.16 -9.56 4.26
CA MET A 75 6.41 -9.92 3.57
C MET A 75 6.25 -11.12 2.65
N THR A 76 5.37 -12.06 2.98
CA THR A 76 5.07 -13.23 2.14
C THR A 76 4.28 -12.81 0.90
N ALA A 77 3.24 -11.98 1.08
CA ALA A 77 2.46 -11.41 -0.02
C ALA A 77 3.35 -10.57 -0.97
N LEU A 78 4.20 -9.69 -0.43
CA LEU A 78 5.14 -8.89 -1.23
C LEU A 78 6.08 -9.74 -2.08
N ARG A 79 6.68 -10.79 -1.50
CA ARG A 79 7.57 -11.70 -2.23
C ARG A 79 6.81 -12.47 -3.31
N SER A 80 5.63 -12.99 -2.99
CA SER A 80 4.80 -13.72 -3.95
C SER A 80 4.36 -12.84 -5.12
N GLU A 81 3.98 -11.59 -4.85
CA GLU A 81 3.55 -10.62 -5.85
C GLU A 81 4.71 -10.22 -6.78
N ALA A 82 5.86 -9.88 -6.20
CA ALA A 82 7.06 -9.55 -6.95
C ALA A 82 7.50 -10.71 -7.85
N GLN A 83 7.51 -11.94 -7.32
CA GLN A 83 7.83 -13.13 -8.10
C GLN A 83 6.85 -13.34 -9.25
N ARG A 84 5.54 -13.16 -9.02
CA ARG A 84 4.53 -13.30 -10.08
C ARG A 84 4.76 -12.32 -11.23
N ARG A 85 5.21 -11.10 -10.93
CA ARG A 85 5.50 -10.05 -11.92
C ARG A 85 6.93 -10.11 -12.46
N GLY A 86 7.78 -11.01 -11.98
CA GLY A 86 9.20 -11.06 -12.35
C GLY A 86 9.99 -9.84 -11.88
N LEU A 87 9.54 -9.15 -10.82
CA LEU A 87 10.18 -7.95 -10.29
C LEU A 87 11.26 -8.29 -9.28
N GLN A 88 12.35 -7.53 -9.31
CA GLN A 88 13.34 -7.49 -8.24
C GLN A 88 13.08 -6.22 -7.42
N LEU A 89 12.54 -6.38 -6.21
CA LEU A 89 12.23 -5.25 -5.34
C LEU A 89 13.54 -4.71 -4.71
N PRO A 90 13.71 -3.38 -4.62
CA PRO A 90 14.82 -2.79 -3.89
C PRO A 90 14.66 -2.99 -2.39
N ARG A 91 15.75 -2.83 -1.62
CA ARG A 91 15.71 -2.89 -0.15
C ARG A 91 15.14 -1.62 0.50
N ARG A 92 14.98 -0.55 -0.26
CA ARG A 92 14.44 0.74 0.21
C ARG A 92 13.43 1.26 -0.78
N PHE A 93 12.38 1.86 -0.25
CA PHE A 93 11.35 2.47 -1.07
C PHE A 93 11.87 3.76 -1.71
N ALA A 94 11.70 3.86 -3.02
CA ALA A 94 11.88 5.07 -3.79
C ALA A 94 10.94 5.03 -4.98
N VAL A 95 10.30 6.17 -5.29
CA VAL A 95 9.49 6.29 -6.50
C VAL A 95 10.38 6.21 -7.75
N PRO A 96 9.87 5.64 -8.87
CA PRO A 96 10.72 5.29 -10.01
C PRO A 96 11.25 6.48 -10.80
N ASP A 97 10.60 7.65 -10.73
CA ASP A 97 11.06 8.90 -11.35
C ASP A 97 10.51 10.11 -10.57
N ARG A 98 11.36 10.83 -9.82
CA ARG A 98 10.89 11.94 -8.98
C ARG A 98 10.36 13.14 -9.78
N GLY A 99 10.95 13.44 -10.94
CA GLY A 99 10.53 14.58 -11.76
C GLY A 99 9.13 14.38 -12.32
N LEU A 100 8.80 13.16 -12.73
CA LEU A 100 7.48 12.76 -13.17
C LEU A 100 6.49 12.64 -12.01
N TRP A 101 6.93 12.04 -10.89
CA TRP A 101 6.05 11.73 -9.77
C TRP A 101 5.66 12.94 -8.93
N GLN A 102 6.50 13.97 -8.82
CA GLN A 102 6.20 15.11 -7.95
C GLN A 102 4.91 15.85 -8.36
N PRO A 103 4.73 16.29 -9.63
CA PRO A 103 3.47 16.89 -10.06
C PRO A 103 2.31 15.88 -10.11
N GLY A 104 2.57 14.63 -10.55
CA GLY A 104 1.54 13.59 -10.65
C GLY A 104 0.93 13.20 -9.31
N TYR A 105 1.78 13.02 -8.29
CA TYR A 105 1.34 12.75 -6.93
C TYR A 105 0.56 13.92 -6.34
N ALA A 106 1.06 15.16 -6.48
CA ALA A 106 0.36 16.34 -5.95
C ALA A 106 -1.06 16.47 -6.52
N ALA A 107 -1.25 16.16 -7.80
CA ALA A 107 -2.57 16.16 -8.44
C ALA A 107 -3.51 15.08 -7.86
N GLU A 108 -3.03 13.84 -7.66
CA GLU A 108 -3.83 12.75 -7.08
C GLU A 108 -4.11 12.95 -5.60
N ALA A 109 -3.10 13.38 -4.82
CA ALA A 109 -3.29 13.79 -3.43
C ALA A 109 -4.32 14.93 -3.35
N GLY A 110 -4.22 15.92 -4.26
CA GLY A 110 -5.20 16.97 -4.53
C GLY A 110 -6.66 16.52 -4.48
N ARG A 111 -6.93 15.38 -5.13
CA ARG A 111 -8.26 14.78 -5.32
C ARG A 111 -8.64 13.77 -4.24
N SER A 112 -7.73 13.49 -3.30
CA SER A 112 -7.94 12.55 -2.21
C SER A 112 -8.47 13.25 -0.94
N LEU A 113 -9.00 12.46 -0.02
CA LEU A 113 -9.43 12.90 1.31
C LEU A 113 -8.27 12.96 2.32
N LEU A 114 -7.02 12.73 1.90
CA LEU A 114 -5.85 12.80 2.78
C LEU A 114 -5.69 14.23 3.31
N GLN A 115 -5.60 14.36 4.63
CA GLN A 115 -5.34 15.64 5.30
C GLN A 115 -3.83 15.90 5.47
N MET A 116 -3.00 14.86 5.37
CA MET A 116 -1.54 14.92 5.45
C MET A 116 -0.91 14.27 4.22
N ALA A 117 0.42 14.35 4.09
CA ALA A 117 1.15 13.79 2.95
C ALA A 117 0.66 14.33 1.60
N ARG A 118 0.51 15.65 1.50
CA ARG A 118 0.03 16.34 0.30
C ARG A 118 1.13 16.53 -0.73
N THR A 119 2.40 16.41 -0.32
CA THR A 119 3.56 16.41 -1.20
C THR A 119 4.17 15.02 -1.34
N LEU A 120 4.91 14.80 -2.43
CA LEU A 120 5.61 13.53 -2.66
C LEU A 120 6.61 13.20 -1.55
N ASP A 121 7.28 14.21 -0.99
CA ASP A 121 8.24 14.02 0.09
C ASP A 121 7.59 13.61 1.40
N GLU A 122 6.50 14.28 1.78
CA GLU A 122 5.73 13.88 2.96
C GLU A 122 5.14 12.48 2.80
N ALA A 123 4.65 12.13 1.61
CA ALA A 123 4.12 10.80 1.31
C ALA A 123 5.20 9.72 1.41
N THR A 124 6.37 9.96 0.82
CA THR A 124 7.50 9.05 0.91
C THR A 124 7.93 8.88 2.37
N ALA A 125 8.06 9.99 3.11
CA ALA A 125 8.41 9.95 4.53
C ALA A 125 7.39 9.19 5.39
N ALA A 126 6.10 9.28 5.05
CA ALA A 126 5.05 8.56 5.76
C ALA A 126 5.11 7.04 5.51
N VAL A 127 5.39 6.60 4.29
CA VAL A 127 5.39 5.15 3.95
C VAL A 127 6.73 4.46 4.21
N THR A 128 7.86 5.18 4.23
CA THR A 128 9.19 4.59 4.39
C THR A 128 9.36 3.74 5.67
N PRO A 129 8.95 4.20 6.87
CA PRO A 129 9.10 3.38 8.09
C PRO A 129 8.30 2.07 8.06
N PHE A 130 7.23 2.03 7.25
CA PHE A 130 6.45 0.83 7.00
C PHE A 130 7.12 -0.06 5.93
N LEU A 131 7.46 0.51 4.78
CA LEU A 131 7.91 -0.24 3.60
C LEU A 131 9.36 -0.70 3.69
N ASP A 132 10.29 0.10 4.20
CA ASP A 132 11.72 -0.26 4.21
C ASP A 132 11.97 -1.54 5.01
N PRO A 133 11.42 -1.72 6.24
CA PRO A 133 11.56 -2.97 6.98
C PRO A 133 10.93 -4.19 6.28
N LEU A 134 9.85 -3.99 5.52
CA LEU A 134 9.23 -5.06 4.73
C LEU A 134 10.11 -5.44 3.53
N LEU A 135 10.71 -4.44 2.87
CA LEU A 135 11.54 -4.59 1.67
C LEU A 135 12.92 -5.17 1.99
N ASP A 136 13.51 -4.82 3.12
CA ASP A 136 14.82 -5.34 3.55
C ASP A 136 14.74 -6.62 4.40
N GLY A 137 13.52 -7.03 4.77
CA GLY A 137 13.22 -8.25 5.50
C GLY A 137 13.41 -8.15 7.02
N THR A 138 13.51 -6.94 7.57
CA THR A 138 13.70 -6.70 9.02
C THR A 138 12.41 -6.48 9.79
N ALA A 139 11.26 -6.31 9.11
CA ALA A 139 9.97 -6.14 9.76
C ALA A 139 9.62 -7.32 10.68
N GLY A 140 9.16 -7.02 11.89
CA GLY A 140 8.73 -7.98 12.90
C GLY A 140 7.44 -7.54 13.59
N GLY A 141 6.69 -8.53 14.12
CA GLY A 141 5.42 -8.31 14.80
C GLY A 141 4.37 -7.59 13.94
N SER A 142 3.76 -6.55 14.50
CA SER A 142 2.64 -5.81 13.90
C SER A 142 2.99 -4.34 13.67
N TRP A 143 2.45 -3.75 12.61
CA TRP A 143 2.56 -2.32 12.36
C TRP A 143 1.63 -1.54 13.30
N ASP A 144 2.20 -0.58 14.03
CA ASP A 144 1.46 0.39 14.82
C ASP A 144 1.29 1.70 14.02
N PRO A 145 0.10 1.96 13.46
CA PRO A 145 -0.15 3.15 12.66
C PRO A 145 -0.11 4.45 13.48
N VAL A 146 -0.34 4.39 14.80
CA VAL A 146 -0.33 5.58 15.66
C VAL A 146 1.09 6.07 15.89
N ASN A 147 2.03 5.15 16.11
CA ASN A 147 3.43 5.48 16.37
C ASN A 147 4.33 5.34 15.12
N ALA A 148 3.74 5.01 13.97
CA ALA A 148 4.43 4.79 12.70
C ALA A 148 5.66 3.87 12.83
N ARG A 149 5.51 2.72 13.49
CA ARG A 149 6.58 1.76 13.70
C ARG A 149 6.10 0.31 13.77
N TRP A 150 6.99 -0.61 13.45
CA TRP A 150 6.82 -2.04 13.73
C TRP A 150 7.06 -2.33 15.21
N ILE A 151 6.15 -3.07 15.85
CA ILE A 151 6.24 -3.50 17.24
C ILE A 151 6.23 -5.02 17.31
N SER A 152 7.15 -5.60 18.10
CA SER A 152 7.29 -7.05 18.32
C SER A 152 6.79 -7.47 19.68
#